data_AF-A0A3M1SAD7-F1
#
_entry.id   AF-A0A3M1SAD7-F1
#
_cell.length_a   1.000
_cell.length_b   1.000
_cell.length_c   1.000
_cell.angle_alpha   90.00
_cell.angle_beta   90.00
_cell.angle_gamma   90.00
#
_symmetry.space_group_name_H-M   'P 1'
#
loop_
_entity.id
_entity.type
_entity.pdbx_description
1 polymer ?
#
loop_
_entity_poly.entity_id
_entity_poly.type
_entity_poly.pdbx_seq_one_letter_code
_entity_poly.pdbx_strand_id
1 'polypeptide(L)'
;DLTADKKSPLRWVLRGYYILDELQSNPDGSMRLTRRFWFDRVGGIRLARQQIFDYEGRLESDIVYGKEGNLSSEYTNIPLRIEVTRPKEKYKMSLSYQDPANVSIGKTYPQAAFELHNRWSLPEIDLDRKLAELHSKQK
;
A
#
# COMPACT_ATOMS: atom_id res chain seq x y z
N ASP A 1 29.82 15.06 34.86
CA ASP A 1 28.74 15.05 35.85
C ASP A 1 27.72 14.01 35.45
N LEU A 2 27.64 12.92 36.22
CA LEU A 2 26.89 11.69 35.93
C LEU A 2 25.55 11.71 36.67
N THR A 3 24.70 12.72 36.47
CA THR A 3 23.32 12.70 37.00
C THR A 3 22.46 13.70 36.23
N ALA A 4 21.83 13.25 35.15
CA ALA A 4 20.65 13.93 34.61
C ALA A 4 19.58 12.87 34.33
N ASP A 5 19.04 12.35 35.42
CA ASP A 5 17.84 11.53 35.41
C ASP A 5 16.62 12.46 35.34
N LYS A 6 15.89 12.37 34.22
CA LYS A 6 14.44 12.61 34.06
C LYS A 6 14.11 12.54 32.57
N LYS A 7 13.76 11.33 32.11
CA LYS A 7 13.18 11.07 30.78
C LYS A 7 11.92 11.93 30.60
N SER A 8 12.03 13.01 29.84
CA SER A 8 10.87 13.77 29.37
C SER A 8 10.00 12.85 28.49
N PRO A 9 8.67 12.75 28.74
CA PRO A 9 7.78 11.87 27.98
C PRO A 9 7.54 12.33 26.53
N LEU A 10 8.05 13.50 26.16
CA LEU A 10 7.94 14.07 24.82
C LEU A 10 9.33 14.28 24.23
N ARG A 11 10.02 13.18 23.93
CA ARG A 11 11.21 13.25 23.07
C ARG A 11 10.69 13.53 21.65
N TRP A 12 10.78 14.79 21.20
CA TRP A 12 10.51 15.12 19.81
C TRP A 12 11.46 14.32 18.93
N VAL A 13 10.90 13.45 18.09
CA VAL A 13 11.67 12.73 17.09
C VAL A 13 11.55 13.52 15.79
N LEU A 14 12.58 14.32 15.50
CA LEU A 14 12.69 14.95 14.19
C LEU A 14 12.99 13.85 13.15
N ARG A 15 12.04 13.60 12.24
CA ARG A 15 12.24 12.68 11.11
C ARG A 15 12.26 13.45 9.81
N GLY A 16 13.37 13.34 9.08
CA GLY A 16 13.49 13.87 7.73
C GLY A 16 12.87 12.90 6.72
N TYR A 17 12.28 13.43 5.66
CA TYR A 17 11.73 12.64 4.56
C TYR A 17 12.24 13.19 3.22
N TYR A 18 12.49 12.29 2.27
CA TYR A 18 12.48 12.64 0.85
C TYR A 18 11.05 12.49 0.31
N ILE A 19 10.63 13.42 -0.53
CA ILE A 19 9.30 13.41 -1.15
C ILE A 19 9.50 13.28 -2.65
N LEU A 20 8.82 12.31 -3.25
CA LEU A 20 8.78 12.13 -4.70
C LEU A 20 7.32 12.26 -5.17
N ASP A 21 7.09 13.19 -6.10
CA ASP A 21 5.79 13.39 -6.71
C ASP A 21 5.77 12.78 -8.11
N GLU A 22 4.76 11.95 -8.35
CA GLU A 22 4.44 11.41 -9.67
C GLU A 22 3.40 12.32 -10.33
N LEU A 23 3.76 12.86 -11.49
CA LEU A 23 2.91 13.73 -12.28
C LEU A 23 2.47 13.00 -13.55
N GLN A 24 1.22 13.21 -13.94
CA GLN A 24 0.69 12.77 -15.23
C GLN A 24 0.40 13.98 -16.11
N SER A 25 0.85 13.92 -17.36
CA SER A 25 0.50 14.90 -18.39
C SER A 25 -0.90 14.66 -18.92
N ASN A 26 -1.68 15.72 -19.01
CA ASN A 26 -2.98 15.73 -19.67
C ASN A 26 -2.84 16.15 -21.14
N PRO A 27 -3.81 15.81 -22.01
CA PRO A 27 -3.77 16.18 -23.43
C PRO A 27 -3.73 17.69 -23.70
N ASP A 28 -4.21 18.50 -22.75
CA ASP A 28 -4.21 19.98 -22.81
C ASP A 28 -2.86 20.60 -22.40
N GLY A 29 -1.85 19.77 -22.10
CA GLY A 29 -0.53 20.21 -21.65
C GLY A 29 -0.43 20.50 -20.15
N SER A 30 -1.53 20.41 -19.40
CA SER A 30 -1.49 20.51 -17.94
C SER A 30 -0.88 19.26 -17.31
N MET A 31 -0.39 19.38 -16.07
CA MET A 31 0.12 18.27 -15.27
C MET A 31 -0.74 18.10 -14.03
N ARG A 32 -1.03 16.85 -13.66
CA ARG A 32 -1.73 16.54 -12.40
C ARG A 32 -0.89 15.62 -11.53
N LEU A 33 -0.93 15.85 -10.23
CA LEU A 33 -0.33 14.95 -9.23
C LEU A 33 -1.16 13.67 -9.14
N THR A 34 -0.54 12.52 -9.37
CA THR A 34 -1.20 11.21 -9.23
C THR A 34 -0.83 10.55 -7.91
N ARG A 35 0.45 10.61 -7.54
CA ARG A 35 0.98 9.96 -6.34
C ARG A 35 2.06 10.80 -5.68
N ARG A 36 2.13 10.75 -4.35
CA ARG A 36 3.23 11.28 -3.55
C ARG A 36 3.81 10.18 -2.68
N PHE A 37 5.11 9.94 -2.80
CA PHE A 37 5.85 8.97 -2.01
C PHE A 37 6.69 9.69 -0.97
N TRP A 38 6.60 9.25 0.27
CA TRP A 38 7.40 9.75 1.38
C TRP A 38 8.40 8.68 1.77
N PHE A 39 9.68 8.96 1.59
CA PHE A 39 10.75 8.08 2.02
C PHE A 39 11.35 8.61 3.32
N ASP A 40 11.22 7.87 4.41
CA ASP A 40 11.99 8.17 5.63
C ASP A 40 13.47 7.97 5.31
N ARG A 41 14.31 8.94 5.67
CA ARG A 41 15.77 8.92 5.45
C ARG A 41 16.56 8.71 6.74
N VAL A 42 15.90 8.54 7.89
CA VAL A 42 16.56 8.32 9.17
C VAL A 42 16.83 6.83 9.36
N GLY A 43 18.11 6.45 9.43
CA GLY A 43 18.52 5.05 9.63
C GLY A 43 18.40 4.18 8.37
N GLY A 44 18.25 4.79 7.20
CA GLY A 44 18.07 4.12 5.90
C GLY A 44 16.96 4.80 5.09
N ILE A 45 16.96 4.59 3.76
CA ILE A 45 15.89 5.08 2.87
C ILE A 45 14.80 4.00 2.80
N ARG A 46 13.58 4.34 3.20
CA ARG A 46 12.43 3.42 3.15
C ARG A 46 11.13 4.14 2.87
N LEU A 47 10.22 3.49 2.16
CA LEU A 47 8.89 4.02 1.91
C LEU A 47 8.09 4.03 3.23
N ALA A 48 7.68 5.21 3.68
CA ALA A 48 6.95 5.42 4.94
C ALA A 48 5.48 5.77 4.69
N ARG A 49 5.18 6.45 3.58
CA ARG A 49 3.81 6.85 3.23
C ARG A 49 3.66 6.99 1.72
N GLN A 50 2.50 6.64 1.20
CA GLN A 50 2.09 6.91 -0.16
C GLN A 50 0.71 7.57 -0.15
N GLN A 51 0.59 8.68 -0.84
CA GLN A 51 -0.68 9.37 -1.05
C GLN A 51 -1.07 9.24 -2.52
N ILE A 52 -2.33 8.94 -2.78
CA ILE A 52 -2.92 8.81 -4.12
C ILE A 52 -3.97 9.89 -4.26
N PHE A 53 -3.93 10.59 -5.40
CA PHE A 53 -4.81 11.71 -5.70
C PHE A 53 -5.72 11.37 -6.87
N ASP A 54 -6.94 11.89 -6.80
CA ASP A 54 -7.92 11.72 -7.88
C ASP A 54 -7.69 12.70 -9.05
N TYR A 55 -8.61 12.68 -10.01
CA TYR A 55 -8.55 13.52 -11.21
C TYR A 55 -8.49 15.03 -10.89
N GLU A 56 -9.07 15.45 -9.78
CA GLU A 56 -9.15 16.86 -9.37
C GLU A 56 -8.03 17.24 -8.40
N GLY A 57 -7.04 16.35 -8.20
CA GLY A 57 -5.91 16.56 -7.31
C GLY A 57 -6.27 16.48 -5.82
N ARG A 58 -7.43 15.91 -5.48
CA ARG A 58 -7.83 15.72 -4.07
C ARG A 58 -7.29 14.39 -3.57
N LEU A 59 -6.96 14.32 -2.28
CA LEU A 59 -6.48 13.09 -1.66
C LEU A 59 -7.58 12.02 -1.69
N GLU A 60 -7.34 10.95 -2.43
CA GLU A 60 -8.24 9.81 -2.55
C GLU A 60 -7.87 8.72 -1.53
N SER A 61 -6.59 8.35 -1.48
CA SER A 61 -6.09 7.31 -0.58
C SER A 61 -4.80 7.76 0.09
N ASP A 62 -4.68 7.43 1.37
CA ASP A 62 -3.49 7.68 2.19
C ASP A 62 -3.03 6.38 2.83
N ILE A 63 -1.83 5.94 2.46
CA ILE A 63 -1.26 4.65 2.81
C ILE A 63 -0.03 4.89 3.68
N VAL A 64 0.00 4.39 4.91
CA VAL A 64 1.13 4.51 5.83
C VAL A 64 1.75 3.14 6.06
N TYR A 65 3.05 3.05 5.85
CA TYR A 65 3.87 1.88 6.08
C TYR A 65 4.61 2.07 7.41
N GLY A 66 4.37 1.19 8.37
CA GLY A 66 4.92 1.35 9.72
C GLY A 66 5.09 0.05 10.48
N LYS A 67 5.38 0.18 11.78
CA LYS A 67 5.79 -0.93 12.65
C LYS A 67 6.90 -1.76 12.00
N GLU A 68 8.01 -1.12 11.70
CA GLU A 68 9.17 -1.77 11.10
C GLU A 68 9.64 -2.94 11.96
N GLY A 69 9.99 -4.03 11.29
CA GLY A 69 10.55 -5.21 11.93
C GLY A 69 11.12 -6.17 10.90
N ASN A 70 11.35 -7.41 11.31
CA ASN A 70 12.00 -8.41 10.49
C ASN A 70 11.02 -9.55 10.23
N LEU A 71 10.97 -10.06 9.00
CA LEU A 71 10.31 -11.34 8.69
C LEU A 71 11.28 -12.50 8.85
N SER A 72 12.55 -12.29 8.48
CA SER A 72 13.64 -13.26 8.62
C SER A 72 14.98 -12.52 8.78
N SER A 73 16.09 -13.26 8.83
CA SER A 73 17.45 -12.68 8.80
C SER A 73 17.77 -11.93 7.50
N GLU A 74 17.12 -12.30 6.40
CA GLU A 74 17.33 -11.67 5.09
C GLU A 74 16.41 -10.47 4.87
N TYR A 75 15.17 -10.54 5.37
CA TYR A 75 14.16 -9.51 5.22
C TYR A 75 14.02 -8.70 6.51
N THR A 76 14.92 -7.74 6.67
CA THR A 76 14.97 -6.84 7.82
C THR A 76 14.42 -5.45 7.50
N ASN A 77 13.98 -4.73 8.54
CA ASN A 77 13.46 -3.35 8.43
C ASN A 77 12.29 -3.17 7.44
N ILE A 78 11.42 -4.17 7.33
CA ILE A 78 10.25 -4.12 6.46
C ILE A 78 9.01 -3.64 7.24
N PRO A 79 8.02 -2.99 6.58
CA PRO A 79 6.81 -2.55 7.26
C PRO A 79 5.92 -3.73 7.64
N LEU A 80 5.67 -3.93 8.94
CA LEU A 80 4.80 -5.00 9.42
C LEU A 80 3.34 -4.59 9.56
N ARG A 81 3.04 -3.30 9.37
CA ARG A 81 1.67 -2.76 9.34
C ARG A 81 1.52 -1.76 8.22
N ILE A 82 0.43 -1.92 7.48
CA ILE A 82 0.01 -1.00 6.42
C ILE A 82 -1.35 -0.47 6.82
N GLU A 83 -1.47 0.85 6.96
CA GLU A 83 -2.75 1.50 7.18
C GLU A 83 -3.19 2.21 5.90
N VAL A 84 -4.41 1.97 5.46
CA VAL A 84 -5.01 2.62 4.30
C VAL A 84 -6.20 3.43 4.78
N THR A 85 -6.25 4.71 4.43
CA THR A 85 -7.38 5.60 4.70
C THR A 85 -7.89 6.17 3.39
N ARG A 86 -9.20 6.13 3.16
CA ARG A 86 -9.87 6.78 2.01
C ARG A 86 -10.83 7.84 2.55
N PRO A 87 -10.38 9.10 2.73
CA PRO A 87 -11.13 10.12 3.46
C PRO A 87 -12.51 10.41 2.88
N LYS A 88 -12.63 10.43 1.55
CA LYS A 88 -13.90 10.68 0.85
C LYS A 88 -14.95 9.61 1.14
N GLU A 89 -14.53 8.37 1.32
CA GLU A 89 -15.40 7.22 1.61
C GLU A 89 -15.55 6.96 3.11
N LYS A 90 -14.86 7.73 3.98
CA LYS A 90 -14.78 7.50 5.42
C LYS A 90 -14.33 6.07 5.77
N TYR A 91 -13.50 5.48 4.91
CA TYR A 91 -13.02 4.12 5.04
C TYR A 91 -11.60 4.08 5.61
N LYS A 92 -11.34 3.13 6.51
CA LYS A 92 -10.01 2.82 7.03
C LYS A 92 -9.80 1.30 7.09
N MET A 93 -8.66 0.85 6.60
CA MET A 93 -8.19 -0.53 6.69
C MET A 93 -6.82 -0.57 7.35
N SER A 94 -6.56 -1.62 8.12
CA SER A 94 -5.24 -1.92 8.67
C SER A 94 -4.89 -3.35 8.32
N LEU A 95 -3.79 -3.55 7.62
CA LEU A 95 -3.18 -4.85 7.38
C LEU A 95 -2.00 -5.00 8.34
N SER A 96 -1.86 -6.15 8.98
CA SER A 96 -0.74 -6.45 9.87
C SER A 96 -0.40 -7.92 9.80
N TYR A 97 0.89 -8.24 9.85
CA TYR A 97 1.34 -9.62 10.04
C TYR A 97 0.97 -10.09 11.44
N GLN A 98 0.29 -11.23 11.54
CA GLN A 98 -0.03 -11.86 12.82
C GLN A 98 1.19 -12.59 13.39
N ASP A 99 1.90 -13.33 12.54
CA ASP A 99 3.15 -14.03 12.88
C ASP A 99 4.23 -13.71 11.83
N PRO A 100 4.98 -12.60 12.00
CA PRO A 100 6.00 -12.17 11.05
C PRO A 100 7.11 -13.22 10.80
N ALA A 101 7.47 -13.99 11.84
CA ALA A 101 8.58 -14.94 11.78
C ALA A 101 8.27 -16.19 10.94
N ASN A 102 6.98 -16.45 10.69
CA ASN A 102 6.51 -17.61 9.93
C ASN A 102 6.17 -17.24 8.47
N VAL A 103 6.45 -16.00 8.05
CA VAL A 103 6.30 -15.59 6.66
C VAL A 103 7.41 -16.22 5.83
N SER A 104 7.02 -17.02 4.84
CA SER A 104 7.95 -17.62 3.87
C SER A 104 7.92 -16.85 2.56
N ILE A 105 9.09 -16.34 2.16
CA ILE A 105 9.30 -15.63 0.89
C ILE A 105 10.12 -16.53 -0.03
N GLY A 106 9.84 -16.48 -1.34
CA GLY A 106 10.55 -17.31 -2.33
C GLY A 106 10.04 -18.75 -2.43
N LYS A 107 8.90 -19.07 -1.82
CA LYS A 107 8.27 -20.38 -1.98
C LYS A 107 7.70 -20.53 -3.39
N THR A 108 8.06 -21.61 -4.07
CA THR A 108 7.42 -22.00 -5.34
C THR A 108 6.08 -22.65 -5.05
N TYR A 109 5.03 -22.16 -5.70
CA TYR A 109 3.68 -22.73 -5.61
C TYR A 109 3.35 -23.47 -6.91
N PRO A 110 2.58 -24.57 -6.85
CA PRO A 110 2.11 -25.25 -8.05
C PRO A 110 1.16 -24.34 -8.84
N GLN A 111 1.12 -24.48 -10.16
CA GLN A 111 0.26 -23.68 -11.05
C GLN A 111 -1.21 -23.72 -10.61
N ALA A 112 -1.71 -24.88 -10.18
CA ALA A 112 -3.07 -25.08 -9.69
C ALA A 112 -3.45 -24.19 -8.48
N ALA A 113 -2.48 -23.61 -7.75
CA ALA A 113 -2.77 -22.64 -6.68
C ALA A 113 -3.25 -21.28 -7.24
N PHE A 114 -3.02 -21.02 -8.52
CA PHE A 114 -3.42 -19.81 -9.23
C PHE A 114 -4.60 -20.05 -10.19
N GLU A 115 -5.15 -21.26 -10.19
CA GLU A 115 -6.29 -21.65 -11.01
C GLU A 115 -7.56 -21.70 -10.17
N LEU A 116 -8.62 -21.06 -10.65
CA LEU A 116 -9.94 -21.13 -10.02
C LEU A 116 -10.64 -22.40 -10.48
N HIS A 117 -10.50 -23.49 -9.72
CA HIS A 117 -11.24 -24.72 -10.00
C HIS A 117 -12.66 -24.65 -9.43
N ASN A 118 -13.66 -24.85 -10.29
CA ASN A 118 -15.06 -24.99 -9.89
C ASN A 118 -15.34 -26.37 -9.26
N ARG A 119 -14.86 -26.57 -8.02
CA ARG A 119 -14.96 -27.86 -7.31
C ARG A 119 -16.38 -28.28 -6.97
N TRP A 120 -17.32 -27.33 -7.00
CA TRP A 120 -18.72 -27.56 -6.63
C TRP A 120 -19.65 -27.68 -7.84
N SER A 121 -19.09 -27.72 -9.06
CA SER A 121 -19.87 -27.77 -10.32
C SER A 121 -20.95 -26.68 -10.37
N LEU A 122 -20.63 -25.50 -9.85
CA LEU A 122 -21.53 -24.35 -9.89
C LEU A 122 -21.75 -23.91 -11.34
N PRO A 123 -22.91 -23.35 -11.70
CA PRO A 123 -23.12 -22.81 -13.03
C PRO A 123 -22.06 -21.74 -13.35
N GLU A 124 -21.24 -21.99 -14.37
CA GLU A 124 -20.24 -21.03 -14.84
C GLU A 124 -20.93 -19.96 -15.67
N ILE A 125 -20.77 -18.72 -15.23
CA ILE A 125 -21.28 -17.54 -15.95
C ILE A 125 -20.07 -16.82 -16.52
N ASP A 126 -19.94 -16.85 -17.83
CA ASP A 126 -18.98 -16.03 -18.55
C ASP A 126 -19.41 -14.55 -18.49
N LEU A 127 -18.72 -13.79 -17.63
CA LEU A 127 -18.98 -12.37 -17.42
C LEU A 127 -18.50 -11.53 -18.61
N ASP A 128 -17.46 -11.97 -19.32
CA ASP A 128 -16.91 -11.26 -20.48
C ASP A 128 -17.87 -11.34 -21.66
N ARG A 129 -18.45 -12.53 -21.90
CA ARG A 129 -19.50 -12.70 -22.90
C ARG A 129 -20.73 -11.87 -22.59
N LYS A 130 -21.19 -11.85 -21.33
CA LYS A 130 -22.32 -11.01 -20.91
C LYS A 130 -22.04 -9.52 -21.09
N LEU A 131 -20.82 -9.08 -20.78
CA LEU A 131 -20.39 -7.70 -20.97
C LEU A 131 -20.42 -7.32 -22.46
N ALA A 132 -19.90 -8.17 -23.34
CA ALA A 132 -19.94 -7.96 -24.79
C ALA A 132 -21.38 -7.90 -25.34
N GLU A 133 -22.26 -8.81 -24.89
CA GLU A 133 -23.69 -8.80 -25.26
C GLU A 133 -24.39 -7.50 -24.82
N LEU A 134 -24.10 -6.99 -23.62
CA LEU A 134 -24.64 -5.71 -23.13
C LEU A 134 -24.17 -4.52 -23.98
N HIS A 135 -22.88 -4.46 -24.30
CA HIS A 135 -22.34 -3.41 -25.17
C HIS A 135 -22.91 -3.46 -26.60
N SER A 136 -23.21 -4.66 -27.11
CA SER A 136 -23.83 -4.81 -28.43
C SER A 136 -25.29 -4.38 -28.50
N LYS A 137 -26.03 -4.46 -27.38
CA LYS A 137 -27.45 -4.07 -27.28
C LYS A 137 -27.67 -2.58 -27.01
N GLN A 138 -26.62 -1.84 -26.66
CA GLN A 138 -26.67 -0.39 -26.42
C GLN A 138 -26.29 0.45 -27.67
N LYS A 139 -25.92 -0.20 -28.78
CA LYS A 139 -25.81 0.42 -30.11
C LYS A 139 -27.11 0.23 -30.88
#